data_AF-A0A7C1W3Q3-F1
#
_entry.id   AF-A0A7C1W3Q3-F1
#
_cell.length_a   1.000
_cell.length_b   1.000
_cell.length_c   1.000
_cell.angle_alpha   90.00
_cell.angle_beta   90.00
_cell.angle_gamma   90.00
#
_symmetry.space_group_name_H-M   'P 1'
#
loop_
_entity.id
_entity.type
_entity.pdbx_description
1 polymer ?
#
loop_
_entity_poly.entity_id
_entity_poly.type
_entity_poly.pdbx_seq_one_letter_code
_entity_poly.pdbx_strand_id
1 'polypeptide(L)'
;MEFYLLIALIIVTTVAIFAIQNAHVVTIHFLFWHFEGSLVLYLLSFFTAGLITALLLTLPGRLKKRRAYREKIEALEKDIARAKPPEEKTPGSPPAI
;
A
#
# COMPACT_ATOMS: atom_id res chain seq x y z
N MET A 1 -9.43 18.58 14.58
CA MET A 1 -8.85 19.03 13.30
C MET A 1 -7.61 19.90 13.53
N GLU A 2 -7.67 20.89 14.42
CA GLU A 2 -6.54 21.79 14.74
C GLU A 2 -5.29 21.07 15.26
N PHE A 3 -5.46 20.01 16.06
CA PHE A 3 -4.34 19.20 16.56
C PHE A 3 -3.50 18.56 15.45
N TYR A 4 -4.14 18.09 14.37
CA TYR A 4 -3.44 17.52 13.22
C TYR A 4 -2.64 18.58 12.46
N LEU A 5 -3.16 19.81 12.38
CA LEU A 5 -2.44 20.93 11.77
C LEU A 5 -1.21 21.31 12.59
N LEU A 6 -1.31 21.29 13.92
CA LEU A 6 -0.18 21.56 14.80
C LEU A 6 0.91 20.49 14.68
N ILE A 7 0.54 19.21 14.63
CA ILE A 7 1.49 18.12 14.36
C ILE A 7 2.13 18.28 12.98
N ALA A 8 1.33 18.53 11.95
CA ALA A 8 1.84 18.73 10.60
C ALA A 8 2.84 19.90 10.53
N LEU A 9 2.54 21.01 11.22
CA LEU A 9 3.45 22.16 11.32
C LEU A 9 4.77 21.78 11.98
N ILE A 10 4.75 21.03 13.09
CA ILE A 10 5.96 20.57 13.77
C ILE A 10 6.79 19.67 12.84
N ILE A 11 6.14 18.74 12.14
CA ILE A 11 6.82 17.84 11.21
C ILE A 11 7.46 18.64 10.06
N VAL A 12 6.69 19.52 9.41
CA VAL A 12 7.20 20.34 8.29
C VAL A 12 8.35 21.23 8.75
N THR A 13 8.24 21.85 9.92
CA THR A 13 9.32 22.68 10.50
C THR A 13 10.57 21.85 10.76
N THR A 14 10.42 20.65 11.32
CA THR A 14 11.54 19.73 11.58
C THR A 14 12.23 19.32 10.28
N VAL A 15 11.45 18.98 9.24
CA VAL A 15 11.97 18.63 7.92
C VAL A 15 12.69 19.81 7.27
N ALA A 16 12.16 21.03 7.41
CA ALA A 16 12.81 22.23 6.89
C ALA A 16 14.13 22.53 7.59
N ILE A 17 14.18 22.41 8.93
CA ILE A 17 15.42 22.57 9.71
C ILE A 17 16.44 21.51 9.28
N PHE A 18 16.03 20.25 9.16
CA PHE A 18 16.87 19.17 8.67
C PHE A 18 17.44 19.49 7.28
N ALA A 19 16.62 20.00 6.36
CA ALA A 19 17.04 20.36 5.02
C ALA A 19 18.08 21.49 5.00
N ILE A 20 17.86 22.54 5.80
CA ILE A 20 18.79 23.68 5.90
C ILE A 20 20.11 23.25 6.52
N GLN A 21 20.08 22.46 7.60
CA GLN A 21 21.29 21.99 8.28
C GLN A 21 22.12 21.03 7.42
N ASN A 22 21.47 20.29 6.51
CA ASN A 22 22.11 19.35 5.61
C ASN A 22 22.17 19.87 4.16
N ALA A 23 22.23 21.19 3.99
CA ALA A 23 22.37 21.86 2.69
C ALA A 23 23.80 21.78 2.12
N HIS A 24 24.71 21.04 2.76
CA HIS A 24 26.06 20.82 2.29
C HIS A 24 26.05 20.17 0.89
N VAL A 25 26.77 20.79 -0.04
CA VAL A 25 26.91 20.31 -1.41
C VAL A 25 27.86 19.13 -1.42
N VAL A 26 27.43 18.02 -2.01
CA VAL A 26 28.21 16.78 -2.15
C VAL A 26 28.29 16.46 -3.63
N THR A 27 29.43 15.93 -4.05
CA THR A 27 29.59 15.39 -5.41
C THR A 27 29.47 13.88 -5.37
N ILE A 28 28.51 13.33 -6.13
CA ILE A 28 28.36 11.89 -6.30
C ILE A 28 28.99 11.51 -7.64
N HIS A 29 30.00 10.64 -7.58
CA HIS A 29 30.57 10.02 -8.77
C HIS A 29 29.90 8.66 -9.01
N PHE A 30 29.29 8.50 -10.18
CA PHE A 30 28.68 7.26 -10.63
C PHE A 30 29.22 6.88 -12.00
N LEU A 31 30.16 5.93 -12.02
CA LEU A 31 30.84 5.48 -13.24
C LEU A 31 31.49 6.66 -13.99
N PHE A 32 30.93 7.11 -15.12
CA PHE A 32 31.41 8.26 -15.91
C PHE A 32 30.66 9.57 -15.61
N TRP A 33 29.66 9.55 -14.73
CA TRP A 33 28.87 10.72 -14.38
C TRP A 33 29.29 11.26 -13.02
N HIS A 34 29.21 12.57 -12.89
CA HIS A 34 29.32 13.25 -11.61
C HIS A 34 28.13 14.20 -11.46
N PHE A 35 27.54 14.22 -10.29
CA PHE A 35 26.42 15.08 -9.94
C PHE A 35 26.79 15.90 -8.73
N GLU A 36 26.46 17.18 -8.75
CA GLU A 36 26.64 18.09 -7.62
C GLU A 36 25.28 18.58 -7.12
N GLY A 37 25.10 18.58 -5.80
CA GLY A 37 23.81 18.87 -5.18
C GLY A 37 23.87 18.71 -3.67
N SER A 38 22.81 19.14 -2.97
CA SER A 38 22.79 19.01 -1.51
C SER A 38 22.57 17.56 -1.07
N LEU A 39 23.17 17.20 0.06
CA LEU A 39 23.04 15.86 0.66
C LEU A 39 21.57 15.44 0.82
N VAL A 40 20.72 16.36 1.27
CA VAL A 40 19.28 16.12 1.49
C VAL A 40 18.58 15.75 0.20
N LEU A 41 18.87 16.43 -0.91
CA LEU A 41 18.25 16.14 -2.19
C LEU A 41 18.61 14.74 -2.66
N TYR A 42 19.86 14.32 -2.50
CA TYR A 42 20.27 12.97 -2.84
C TYR A 42 19.59 11.92 -1.97
N LEU A 43 19.53 12.16 -0.66
CA LEU A 43 18.90 11.24 0.27
C LEU A 43 17.41 11.04 -0.05
N LEU A 44 16.67 12.13 -0.29
CA LEU A 44 15.27 12.06 -0.70
C LEU A 44 15.10 11.35 -2.05
N SER A 45 15.96 11.67 -3.02
CA SER A 45 15.86 11.12 -4.38
C SER A 45 16.09 9.62 -4.39
N PHE A 46 17.17 9.14 -3.76
CA PHE A 46 17.46 7.71 -3.68
C PHE A 46 16.45 6.95 -2.83
N PHE A 47 15.99 7.53 -1.71
CA PHE A 47 14.94 6.93 -0.92
C PHE A 47 13.64 6.76 -1.73
N THR A 48 13.22 7.81 -2.43
CA THR A 48 12.03 7.79 -3.29
C THR A 48 12.18 6.79 -4.43
N ALA A 49 13.34 6.78 -5.10
CA ALA A 49 13.64 5.81 -6.15
C ALA A 49 13.62 4.36 -5.63
N GLY A 50 14.17 4.12 -4.44
CA GLY A 50 14.11 2.82 -3.77
C GLY A 50 12.68 2.40 -3.44
N LEU A 51 11.85 3.31 -2.93
CA LEU A 51 10.43 3.06 -2.66
C LEU A 51 9.65 2.72 -3.93
N ILE A 52 9.85 3.49 -5.00
CA ILE A 52 9.25 3.22 -6.32
C ILE A 52 9.69 1.84 -6.80
N THR A 53 10.97 1.53 -6.74
CA THR A 53 11.52 0.24 -7.16
C THR A 53 10.90 -0.92 -6.36
N ALA A 54 10.80 -0.80 -5.04
CA ALA A 54 10.18 -1.80 -4.19
C ALA A 54 8.68 -1.99 -4.50
N LEU A 55 7.95 -0.90 -4.77
CA LEU A 55 6.56 -0.98 -5.19
C LEU A 55 6.43 -1.69 -6.53
N LEU A 56 7.23 -1.34 -7.53
CA LEU A 56 7.22 -1.96 -8.85
C LEU A 56 7.52 -3.46 -8.78
N LEU A 57 8.52 -3.86 -8.00
CA LEU A 57 8.89 -5.27 -7.83
C LEU A 57 7.80 -6.08 -7.10
N THR A 58 7.09 -5.48 -6.13
CA THR A 58 6.07 -6.19 -5.35
C THR A 58 4.67 -6.18 -5.97
N LEU A 59 4.37 -5.22 -6.85
CA LEU A 59 3.07 -5.04 -7.48
C LEU A 59 2.57 -6.27 -8.28
N PRO A 60 3.34 -6.89 -9.19
CA PRO A 60 2.84 -8.01 -10.00
C PRO A 60 2.51 -9.24 -9.14
N GLY A 61 3.34 -9.52 -8.13
CA GLY A 61 3.11 -10.61 -7.18
C GLY A 61 1.82 -10.40 -6.37
N ARG A 62 1.57 -9.17 -5.92
CA ARG A 62 0.32 -8.80 -5.22
C ARG A 62 -0.89 -8.96 -6.13
N LEU A 63 -0.78 -8.57 -7.40
CA LEU A 63 -1.87 -8.66 -8.37
C LEU A 63 -2.23 -10.11 -8.69
N LYS A 64 -1.22 -10.98 -8.89
CA LYS A 64 -1.41 -12.42 -9.09
C LYS A 64 -2.07 -13.08 -7.89
N LYS A 65 -1.61 -12.77 -6.67
CA LYS A 65 -2.21 -13.29 -5.43
C LYS A 65 -3.66 -12.83 -5.27
N ARG A 66 -3.98 -11.55 -5.56
CA ARG A 66 -5.35 -11.03 -5.52
C ARG A 66 -6.30 -11.79 -6.45
N ARG A 67 -5.86 -12.14 -7.66
CA ARG A 67 -6.66 -12.96 -8.59
C ARG A 67 -6.88 -14.37 -8.03
N ALA A 68 -5.82 -15.04 -7.60
CA ALA A 68 -5.91 -16.37 -7.01
C ALA A 68 -6.81 -16.43 -5.76
N TYR A 69 -6.79 -15.39 -4.92
CA TYR A 69 -7.70 -15.31 -3.78
C TYR A 69 -9.17 -15.13 -4.20
N ARG A 70 -9.46 -14.33 -5.24
CA ARG A 70 -10.82 -14.21 -5.78
C ARG A 70 -11.36 -15.54 -6.30
N GLU A 71 -10.56 -16.26 -7.07
CA GLU A 71 -10.94 -17.58 -7.59
C GLU A 71 -11.19 -18.59 -6.46
N LYS A 72 -10.33 -18.59 -5.44
CA LYS A 72 -10.53 -19.44 -4.24
C LYS A 72 -11.79 -19.10 -3.47
N ILE A 73 -12.10 -17.80 -3.30
CA ILE A 73 -13.33 -17.36 -2.62
C ILE A 73 -14.55 -17.85 -3.39
N GLU A 74 -14.59 -17.68 -4.72
CA GLU A 74 -15.72 -18.12 -5.54
C GLU A 74 -15.90 -19.65 -5.51
N ALA A 75 -14.80 -20.42 -5.52
CA ALA A 75 -14.86 -21.87 -5.40
C ALA A 75 -15.44 -22.31 -4.04
N LEU A 76 -14.95 -21.71 -2.94
CA LEU A 76 -15.43 -22.01 -1.59
C LEU A 76 -16.92 -21.64 -1.42
N GLU A 77 -17.37 -20.52 -2.00
CA GLU A 77 -18.79 -20.13 -1.98
C GLU A 77 -19.69 -21.17 -2.69
N LYS A 78 -19.23 -21.71 -3.82
CA LYS A 78 -19.95 -22.79 -4.55
C LYS A 78 -20.01 -24.09 -3.74
N ASP A 79 -18.93 -24.45 -3.06
CA ASP A 79 -18.89 -25.65 -2.22
C ASP A 79 -19.81 -25.51 -1.01
N ILE A 80 -19.84 -24.35 -0.36
CA ILE A 80 -20.78 -24.04 0.72
C ILE A 80 -22.24 -24.13 0.22
N ALA A 81 -22.54 -23.58 -0.96
CA ALA A 81 -23.87 -23.63 -1.55
C ALA A 81 -24.32 -25.06 -1.89
N ARG A 82 -23.40 -25.95 -2.30
CA ARG A 82 -23.67 -27.37 -2.57
C ARG A 82 -23.82 -28.19 -1.29
N ALA A 83 -23.07 -27.85 -0.23
CA ALA A 83 -23.13 -28.53 1.05
C ALA A 83 -24.35 -28.10 1.90
N LYS A 84 -24.99 -26.97 1.57
CA LYS A 84 -26.26 -26.57 2.18
C LYS A 84 -27.37 -27.49 1.64
N PRO A 85 -28.05 -28.30 2.48
CA PRO A 85 -29.16 -29.14 2.02
C PRO A 85 -30.24 -28.24 1.38
N PRO A 86 -31.03 -28.74 0.41
CA PRO A 86 -32.20 -28.01 -0.06
C PRO A 86 -33.00 -27.61 1.16
N GLU A 87 -33.32 -26.32 1.28
CA GLU A 87 -34.33 -25.86 2.23
C GLU A 87 -35.49 -26.84 2.14
N GLU A 88 -35.75 -27.51 3.26
CA GLU A 88 -36.97 -28.28 3.47
C GLU A 88 -38.10 -27.28 3.26
N LYS A 89 -38.63 -27.23 2.04
CA LYS A 89 -39.93 -26.65 1.75
C LYS A 89 -40.90 -27.52 2.53
N THR A 90 -41.14 -27.17 3.79
CA THR A 90 -42.19 -27.75 4.61
C THR A 90 -43.49 -27.59 3.83
N PRO A 91 -44.09 -28.69 3.32
CA PRO A 91 -45.36 -28.61 2.64
C PRO A 91 -46.44 -28.43 3.71
N GLY A 92 -47.13 -27.29 3.65
CA GLY A 92 -48.46 -27.14 4.23
C GLY A 92 -48.51 -26.98 5.75
N SER A 93 -48.61 -25.75 6.22
CA SER A 93 -49.40 -25.49 7.41
C SER A 93 -50.86 -25.83 7.09
N PRO A 94 -51.52 -26.72 7.84
CA PRO A 94 -52.96 -26.96 7.70
C PRO A 94 -53.74 -25.67 8.03
N PRO A 95 -54.90 -25.42 7.40
CA PRO A 95 -55.74 -24.30 7.79
C PRO A 95 -56.22 -24.53 9.24
N ALA A 96 -56.01 -23.52 10.07
CA ALA A 96 -56.56 -23.50 11.42
C ALA A 96 -58.09 -23.54 11.33
N ILE A 97 -58.69 -24.53 12.00
CA ILE A 97 -60.13 -24.63 12.25
C ILE A 97 -60.48 -23.69 13.41
#